data_AF-A0A8S0TGX5-F1
#
_entry.id   AF-A0A8S0TGX5-F1
#
_cell.length_a   1.000
_cell.length_b   1.000
_cell.length_c   1.000
_cell.angle_alpha   90.00
_cell.angle_beta   90.00
_cell.angle_gamma   90.00
#
_symmetry.space_group_name_H-M   'P 1'
#
loop_
_entity.id
_entity.type
_entity.pdbx_description
1 polymer ?
#
loop_
_entity_poly.entity_id
_entity_poly.type
_entity_poly.pdbx_seq_one_letter_code
_entity_poly.pdbx_strand_id
1 'polypeptide(L)'
;MVGESSEAVGAGDGSRGGGGSLGNKMPTLVEYGSNLTKLAKEGKLDPAVGRLQQIECVTQILGRRTKNNPCLIGEPDVGKTAIAEGLALRIANGDVPETIKGKK
;
A
#
# COMPACT_ATOMS: atom_id res chain seq x y z
N MET A 1 -3.72 -54.01 6.47
CA MET A 1 -3.08 -54.41 5.19
C MET A 1 -3.24 -53.18 4.28
N VAL A 2 -2.30 -52.27 4.05
CA VAL A 2 -0.82 -52.17 4.12
C VAL A 2 -0.54 -50.66 4.37
N GLY A 3 0.25 -50.25 5.37
CA GLY A 3 1.73 -50.05 5.31
C GLY A 3 2.06 -48.69 4.65
N GLU A 4 2.47 -47.64 5.39
CA GLU A 4 3.89 -47.24 5.65
C GLU A 4 4.57 -46.62 4.41
N SER A 5 5.38 -45.56 4.42
CA SER A 5 5.97 -44.67 5.42
C SER A 5 6.58 -43.45 4.70
N SER A 6 6.63 -42.31 5.40
CA SER A 6 7.71 -41.31 5.49
C SER A 6 8.62 -41.02 4.28
N GLU A 7 8.67 -39.74 3.88
CA GLU A 7 9.94 -39.05 3.66
C GLU A 7 9.88 -37.64 4.27
N ALA A 8 10.84 -37.39 5.17
CA ALA A 8 11.16 -36.08 5.72
C ALA A 8 12.22 -35.39 4.84
N VAL A 9 12.27 -34.06 4.93
CA VAL A 9 13.44 -33.17 5.13
C VAL A 9 13.46 -31.94 4.22
N GLY A 10 13.75 -30.79 4.84
CA GLY A 10 14.03 -29.53 4.16
C GLY A 10 13.97 -28.34 5.13
N ALA A 11 14.99 -28.20 5.97
CA ALA A 11 15.23 -27.00 6.77
C ALA A 11 15.88 -25.88 5.92
N GLY A 12 15.56 -24.62 6.23
CA GLY A 12 16.20 -23.42 5.68
C GLY A 12 15.16 -22.31 5.50
N ASP A 13 15.04 -21.38 6.44
CA ASP A 13 15.75 -20.10 6.54
C ASP A 13 14.87 -18.93 6.06
N GLY A 14 14.96 -17.82 6.78
CA GLY A 14 13.96 -16.78 6.86
C GLY A 14 13.67 -16.03 5.57
N SER A 15 12.39 -15.82 5.31
CA SER A 15 11.90 -14.49 4.93
C SER A 15 10.41 -14.42 5.21
N ARG A 16 10.00 -13.52 6.12
CA ARG A 16 8.60 -13.17 6.35
C ARG A 16 8.08 -12.33 5.17
N GLY A 17 8.06 -12.93 3.98
CA GLY A 17 7.42 -12.41 2.79
C GLY A 17 6.05 -13.04 2.63
N GLY A 18 5.11 -12.72 3.52
CA GLY A 18 3.72 -13.17 3.44
C GLY A 18 2.98 -12.53 2.26
N GLY A 19 3.28 -12.99 1.04
CA GLY A 19 2.43 -12.87 -0.13
C GLY A 19 1.41 -14.00 -0.12
N GLY A 20 0.24 -13.77 0.45
CA GLY A 20 -0.83 -14.77 0.43
C GLY A 20 -2.04 -14.39 1.29
N SER A 21 -3.21 -14.31 0.65
CA SER A 21 -4.55 -14.23 1.24
C SER A 21 -5.04 -12.87 1.79
N LEU A 22 -5.28 -11.92 0.89
CA LEU A 22 -6.20 -10.78 1.14
C LEU A 22 -7.62 -11.05 0.62
N GLY A 23 -7.81 -12.03 -0.27
CA GLY A 23 -9.11 -12.35 -0.87
C GLY A 23 -10.17 -12.85 0.11
N ASN A 24 -9.78 -13.31 1.30
CA ASN A 24 -10.70 -13.92 2.26
C ASN A 24 -10.99 -13.07 3.51
N LYS A 25 -10.38 -11.88 3.66
CA LYS A 25 -10.49 -11.07 4.90
C LYS A 25 -11.33 -9.79 4.76
N MET A 26 -11.55 -9.26 3.56
CA MET A 26 -12.39 -8.06 3.33
C MET A 26 -13.14 -8.14 2.00
N PRO A 27 -14.23 -8.94 1.90
CA PRO A 27 -15.01 -9.05 0.68
C PRO A 27 -15.63 -7.71 0.24
N THR A 28 -16.10 -6.90 1.20
CA THR A 28 -16.72 -5.59 0.92
C THR A 28 -15.75 -4.56 0.36
N LEU A 29 -14.51 -4.52 0.85
CA LEU A 29 -13.51 -3.56 0.37
C LEU A 29 -13.03 -3.89 -1.05
N VAL A 30 -13.01 -5.17 -1.41
CA VAL A 30 -12.63 -5.61 -2.76
C VAL A 30 -13.75 -5.30 -3.77
N GLU A 31 -15.01 -5.40 -3.35
CA GLU A 31 -16.16 -5.12 -4.21
C GLU A 31 -16.33 -3.63 -4.50
N TYR A 32 -16.14 -2.76 -3.50
CA TYR A 32 -16.41 -1.31 -3.64
C TYR A 32 -15.16 -0.42 -3.68
N GLY A 33 -13.97 -0.97 -3.42
CA GLY A 33 -12.73 -0.22 -3.29
C GLY A 33 -11.67 -0.59 -4.32
N SER A 34 -10.82 0.38 -4.66
CA SER A 34 -9.64 0.17 -5.50
C SER A 34 -8.36 0.32 -4.66
N ASN A 35 -7.47 -0.68 -4.71
CA ASN A 35 -6.22 -0.66 -3.95
C ASN A 35 -5.09 0.01 -4.75
N LEU A 36 -4.90 1.32 -4.54
CA LEU A 36 -3.86 2.10 -5.19
C LEU A 36 -2.44 1.62 -4.85
N THR A 37 -2.18 1.17 -3.61
CA THR A 37 -0.86 0.66 -3.21
C THR A 37 -0.48 -0.63 -3.96
N LYS A 38 -1.47 -1.47 -4.30
CA LYS A 38 -1.26 -2.65 -5.13
C LYS A 38 -0.95 -2.24 -6.57
N LEU A 39 -1.72 -1.32 -7.13
CA LEU A 39 -1.50 -0.79 -8.48
C LEU A 39 -0.12 -0.09 -8.61
N ALA A 40 0.32 0.61 -7.56
CA ALA A 40 1.65 1.21 -7.47
C ALA A 40 2.76 0.16 -7.55
N LYS A 41 2.62 -0.96 -6.81
CA LYS A 41 3.57 -2.08 -6.86
C LYS A 41 3.58 -2.80 -8.21
N GLU A 42 2.45 -2.82 -8.91
CA GLU A 42 2.32 -3.37 -10.25
C GLU A 42 2.83 -2.41 -11.34
N GLY A 43 3.24 -1.17 -10.99
CA GLY A 43 3.73 -0.17 -11.93
C GLY A 43 2.66 0.42 -12.84
N LYS A 44 1.38 0.33 -12.46
CA LYS A 44 0.23 0.80 -13.25
C LYS A 44 -0.20 2.24 -12.95
N LEU A 45 0.44 2.90 -11.99
CA LEU A 45 0.15 4.29 -11.64
C LEU A 45 1.13 5.23 -12.32
N ASP A 46 0.62 6.37 -12.78
CA ASP A 46 1.46 7.41 -13.36
C ASP A 46 2.31 8.12 -12.29
N PRO A 47 3.58 8.42 -12.58
CA PRO A 47 4.42 9.16 -11.65
C PRO A 47 3.91 10.59 -11.49
N ALA A 48 3.66 11.00 -10.24
CA ALA A 48 3.19 12.34 -9.91
C ALA A 48 4.32 13.41 -10.00
N VAL A 49 4.67 13.79 -11.23
CA VAL A 49 5.70 14.82 -11.50
C VAL A 49 5.19 16.21 -11.10
N GLY A 50 6.02 17.00 -10.42
CA GLY A 50 5.70 18.38 -10.06
C GLY A 50 4.74 18.56 -8.86
N ARG A 51 4.32 17.48 -8.19
CA ARG A 51 3.42 17.50 -7.01
C ARG A 51 4.11 17.15 -5.69
N LEU A 52 5.44 17.26 -5.63
CA LEU A 52 6.26 16.81 -4.49
C LEU A 52 5.88 17.49 -3.16
N GLN A 53 5.66 18.80 -3.18
CA GLN A 53 5.29 19.57 -1.99
C GLN A 53 3.94 19.14 -1.42
N GLN A 54 2.95 18.88 -2.29
CA GLN A 54 1.63 18.43 -1.88
C GLN A 54 1.69 17.02 -1.29
N ILE A 55 2.42 16.10 -1.92
CA ILE A 55 2.58 14.72 -1.43
C ILE A 55 3.31 14.72 -0.08
N GLU A 56 4.31 15.56 0.08
CA GLU A 56 5.02 15.73 1.36
C GLU A 56 4.08 16.27 2.45
N CYS A 57 3.31 17.31 2.16
CA CYS A 57 2.32 17.87 3.09
C CYS A 57 1.29 16.81 3.53
N VAL A 58 0.75 16.04 2.58
CA VAL A 58 -0.19 14.93 2.86
C VAL A 58 0.46 13.87 3.76
N THR A 59 1.70 13.50 3.46
CA THR A 59 2.48 12.54 4.27
C THR A 59 2.67 13.05 5.70
N GLN A 60 3.03 14.32 5.86
CA GLN A 60 3.19 14.95 7.17
C GLN A 60 1.87 15.00 7.95
N ILE A 61 0.75 15.34 7.30
CA ILE A 61 -0.59 15.38 7.93
C ILE A 61 -0.99 13.99 8.43
N LEU A 62 -0.82 12.95 7.62
CA LEU A 62 -1.12 11.56 7.99
C LEU A 62 -0.30 11.07 9.19
N GLY A 63 0.88 11.65 9.42
CA GLY A 63 1.77 11.35 10.54
C GLY A 63 1.40 12.06 11.86
N ARG A 64 0.41 12.96 11.86
CA ARG A 64 0.00 13.70 13.06
C ARG A 64 -0.77 12.81 14.04
N ARG A 65 -0.74 13.18 15.33
CA ARG A 65 -1.52 12.50 16.38
C ARG A 65 -3.01 12.85 16.33
N THR A 66 -3.37 14.04 15.88
CA THR A 66 -4.75 14.53 15.80
C THR A 66 -4.99 15.20 14.44
N LYS A 67 -6.24 15.13 13.94
CA LYS A 67 -6.64 15.67 12.63
C LYS A 67 -5.71 15.21 11.49
N ASN A 68 -5.45 13.91 11.46
CA ASN A 68 -4.55 13.27 10.51
C ASN A 68 -5.21 12.94 9.16
N ASN A 69 -6.43 13.44 8.91
CA ASN A 69 -7.17 13.19 7.67
C ASN A 69 -7.00 14.40 6.73
N PRO A 70 -6.12 14.32 5.73
CA PRO A 70 -5.94 15.40 4.76
C PRO A 70 -7.16 15.50 3.82
N CYS A 71 -7.51 16.73 3.44
CA CYS A 71 -8.56 16.99 2.45
C CYS A 71 -7.97 17.87 1.34
N LEU A 72 -8.02 17.38 0.09
CA LEU A 72 -7.51 18.09 -1.08
C LEU A 72 -8.61 18.95 -1.71
N ILE A 73 -8.44 20.27 -1.64
CA ILE A 73 -9.39 21.26 -2.14
C ILE A 73 -8.82 21.94 -3.38
N GLY A 74 -9.68 22.30 -4.34
CA GLY A 74 -9.30 22.93 -5.61
C GLY A 74 -10.38 22.79 -6.68
N GLU A 75 -10.15 23.40 -7.83
CA GLU A 75 -10.99 23.28 -9.03
C GLU A 75 -11.05 21.82 -9.53
N PRO A 76 -12.07 21.44 -10.32
CA PRO A 76 -12.07 20.16 -11.02
C PRO A 76 -10.83 20.03 -11.94
N ASP A 77 -10.42 18.80 -12.24
CA ASP A 77 -9.33 18.46 -13.16
C ASP A 77 -7.91 18.97 -12.85
N VAL A 78 -7.69 19.62 -11.70
CA VAL A 78 -6.34 20.05 -11.27
C VAL A 78 -5.39 18.89 -10.92
N GLY A 79 -5.83 17.64 -11.03
CA GLY A 79 -5.00 16.46 -10.73
C GLY A 79 -4.91 16.14 -9.23
N LYS A 80 -6.01 16.29 -8.47
CA LYS A 80 -6.07 15.86 -7.06
C LYS A 80 -5.81 14.35 -6.92
N THR A 81 -6.29 13.56 -7.88
CA THR A 81 -6.06 12.10 -7.96
C THR A 81 -4.58 11.77 -8.07
N ALA A 82 -3.81 12.54 -8.85
CA ALA A 82 -2.37 12.33 -9.02
C ALA A 82 -1.59 12.47 -7.69
N ILE A 83 -2.08 13.28 -6.74
CA ILE A 83 -1.48 13.39 -5.40
C ILE A 83 -1.68 12.08 -4.62
N ALA A 84 -2.86 11.46 -4.73
CA ALA A 84 -3.14 10.18 -4.08
C ALA A 84 -2.34 9.02 -4.71
N GLU A 85 -2.19 9.01 -6.03
CA GLU A 85 -1.37 8.03 -6.76
C GLU A 85 0.12 8.19 -6.42
N GLY A 86 0.62 9.43 -6.39
CA GLY A 86 1.97 9.75 -5.96
C GLY A 86 2.25 9.34 -4.50
N LEU A 87 1.27 9.48 -3.62
CA LEU A 87 1.36 8.97 -2.25
C LEU A 87 1.44 7.44 -2.22
N ALA A 88 0.61 6.75 -3.00
CA ALA A 88 0.62 5.29 -3.10
C ALA A 88 1.96 4.76 -3.62
N LEU A 89 2.57 5.43 -4.60
CA LEU A 89 3.92 5.13 -5.08
C LEU A 89 4.98 5.28 -3.98
N ARG A 90 4.96 6.39 -3.21
CA ARG A 90 5.86 6.57 -2.06
C ARG A 90 5.70 5.47 -1.01
N ILE A 91 4.46 5.08 -0.70
CA ILE A 91 4.18 3.99 0.24
C ILE A 91 4.70 2.65 -0.32
N ALA A 92 4.52 2.38 -1.60
CA ALA A 92 4.99 1.16 -2.25
C ALA A 92 6.52 1.05 -2.25
N ASN A 93 7.22 2.17 -2.48
CA ASN A 93 8.69 2.26 -2.47
C ASN A 93 9.28 2.26 -1.05
N GLY A 94 8.47 2.54 -0.02
CA GLY A 94 8.93 2.65 1.35
C GLY A 94 9.50 4.02 1.73
N ASP A 95 9.33 5.02 0.85
CA ASP A 95 9.73 6.43 1.03
C ASP A 95 8.70 7.20 1.88
N VAL A 96 8.35 6.64 3.04
CA VAL A 96 7.44 7.25 4.02
C VAL A 96 7.98 7.14 5.44
N PRO A 97 7.67 8.10 6.33
CA PRO A 97 8.06 8.02 7.73
C PRO A 97 7.57 6.74 8.41
N GLU A 98 8.29 6.27 9.42
CA GLU A 98 7.92 5.05 10.17
C GLU A 98 6.52 5.10 10.77
N THR A 99 6.02 6.30 11.07
CA THR A 99 4.66 6.53 11.59
C THR A 99 3.55 6.09 10.63
N ILE A 100 3.85 5.95 9.34
CA ILE A 100 2.91 5.56 8.27
C ILE A 100 3.35 4.25 7.61
N LYS A 101 4.64 3.90 7.67
CA LYS A 101 5.21 2.68 7.11
C LYS A 101 4.48 1.44 7.64
N GLY A 102 3.97 0.62 6.72
CA GLY A 102 3.31 -0.65 7.06
C GLY A 102 1.82 -0.54 7.47
N LYS A 103 1.22 0.65 7.45
CA LYS A 103 -0.25 0.77 7.56
C LYS A 103 -0.89 0.19 6.28
N LYS A 104 -1.78 -0.79 6.45
CA LYS A 104 -2.53 -1.48 5.38
C LYS A 104 -4.02 -1.28 5.58
#